data_AF-A0A660PKA0-F1
#
_entry.id   AF-A0A660PKA0-F1
#
_cell.length_a   1.000
_cell.length_b   1.000
_cell.length_c   1.000
_cell.angle_alpha   90.00
_cell.angle_beta   90.00
_cell.angle_gamma   90.00
#
_symmetry.space_group_name_H-M   'P 1'
#
loop_
_entity.id
_entity.type
_entity.pdbx_description
1 polymer ?
#
loop_
_entity_poly.entity_id
_entity_poly.type
_entity_poly.pdbx_seq_one_letter_code
_entity_poly.pdbx_strand_id
1 'polypeptide(L)'
;MDYFLRKRGKLYCESIYLGELADKYGTPLYVYSLKTLVRHFKVASRAFGKIRHSIFYSVKANSNLTLLGVIAELGGGCDIVSLGEYLTARKAGVKRIIFSGVGKKRQEIEMVLKNGLDFFGVESENELNVIEEVAIRLNKPAPISLRINPDIDPGTHKYIATGLKKEKFGIPIGQAVDIYKEISNRKYLKAVGISMHLGSQIESVSPFVEGLLKLKQIFCKLSEQNIFLKHIDLGGGWAVPFAKGQHLPEPVDYVREMVP
;
A
#
# COMPACT_ATOMS: atom_id res chain seq x y z
N MET A 1 20.96 2.04 1.60
CA MET A 1 22.07 1.24 1.03
C MET A 1 21.74 -0.24 1.12
N ASP A 2 21.92 -0.95 0.02
CA ASP A 2 21.73 -2.40 -0.07
C ASP A 2 23.00 -3.19 0.34
N TYR A 3 22.92 -4.52 0.27
CA TYR A 3 24.03 -5.44 0.50
C TYR A 3 24.72 -5.89 -0.80
N PHE A 4 24.76 -5.06 -1.84
CA PHE A 4 25.56 -5.28 -3.04
C PHE A 4 26.86 -4.47 -2.97
N LEU A 5 27.97 -5.13 -2.64
CA LEU A 5 29.22 -4.46 -2.31
C LEU A 5 30.38 -4.95 -3.18
N ARG A 6 31.22 -4.01 -3.64
CA ARG A 6 32.48 -4.34 -4.31
C ARG A 6 33.57 -4.58 -3.28
N LYS A 7 34.24 -5.73 -3.36
CA LYS A 7 35.42 -6.09 -2.55
C LYS A 7 36.54 -6.56 -3.48
N ARG A 8 37.67 -5.86 -3.47
CA ARG A 8 38.85 -6.16 -4.33
C ARG A 8 38.44 -6.36 -5.81
N GLY A 9 37.67 -5.44 -6.36
CA GLY A 9 37.20 -5.46 -7.76
C GLY A 9 35.99 -6.36 -8.06
N LYS A 10 35.68 -7.35 -7.21
CA LYS A 10 34.55 -8.28 -7.39
C LYS A 10 33.27 -7.77 -6.71
N LEU A 11 32.11 -8.02 -7.33
CA LEU A 11 30.79 -7.64 -6.80
C LEU A 11 30.14 -8.81 -6.05
N TYR A 12 29.68 -8.55 -4.83
CA TYR A 12 29.04 -9.55 -3.97
C TYR A 12 27.61 -9.13 -3.65
N CYS A 13 26.69 -10.09 -3.59
CA CYS A 13 25.42 -9.94 -2.89
C CYS A 13 25.58 -10.61 -1.51
N GLU A 14 25.51 -9.79 -0.46
CA GLU A 14 25.85 -10.21 0.90
C GLU A 14 27.27 -10.81 0.97
N SER A 15 27.40 -12.11 1.19
CA SER A 15 28.67 -12.83 1.23
C SER A 15 28.97 -13.64 -0.03
N ILE A 16 28.08 -13.65 -1.03
CA ILE A 16 28.18 -14.50 -2.22
C ILE A 16 28.71 -13.68 -3.40
N TYR A 17 29.74 -14.19 -4.07
CA TYR A 17 30.29 -13.56 -5.27
C TYR A 17 29.29 -13.71 -6.42
N LEU A 18 28.93 -12.60 -7.09
CA LEU A 18 27.94 -12.64 -8.17
C LEU A 18 28.41 -13.42 -9.41
N GLY A 19 29.72 -13.53 -9.65
CA GLY A 19 30.24 -14.34 -10.75
C GLY A 19 29.90 -15.82 -10.59
N GLU A 20 30.02 -16.36 -9.37
CA GLU A 20 29.62 -17.74 -9.06
C GLU A 20 28.12 -17.99 -9.32
N LEU A 21 27.29 -16.99 -9.05
CA LEU A 21 25.86 -17.08 -9.34
C LEU A 21 25.57 -17.05 -10.85
N ALA A 22 26.29 -16.20 -11.60
CA ALA A 22 26.16 -16.12 -13.05
C ALA A 22 26.63 -17.42 -13.73
N ASP A 23 27.75 -17.99 -13.30
CA ASP A 23 28.27 -19.26 -13.82
C ASP A 23 27.32 -20.42 -13.51
N LYS A 24 26.72 -20.44 -12.32
CA LYS A 24 25.82 -21.51 -11.87
C LYS A 24 24.43 -21.45 -12.49
N TYR A 25 23.84 -20.25 -12.59
CA TYR A 25 22.43 -20.08 -13.00
C TYR A 25 22.25 -19.47 -14.39
N GLY A 26 23.34 -19.08 -15.06
CA GLY A 26 23.32 -18.41 -16.35
C GLY A 26 22.91 -16.94 -16.28
N THR A 27 22.84 -16.29 -17.44
CA THR A 27 22.43 -14.89 -17.58
C THR A 27 21.40 -14.72 -18.72
N PRO A 28 20.43 -13.79 -18.61
CA PRO A 28 20.25 -12.79 -17.54
C PRO A 28 19.76 -13.37 -16.21
N LEU A 29 20.23 -12.79 -15.10
CA LEU A 29 19.92 -13.27 -13.73
C LEU A 29 19.49 -12.10 -12.83
N TYR A 30 18.32 -12.23 -12.20
CA TYR A 30 17.92 -11.39 -11.08
C TYR A 30 18.45 -11.98 -9.77
N VAL A 31 19.18 -11.18 -9.00
CA VAL A 31 19.68 -11.55 -7.67
C VAL A 31 19.05 -10.61 -6.65
N TYR A 32 18.43 -11.18 -5.63
CA TYR A 32 17.82 -10.43 -4.52
C TYR A 32 18.61 -10.66 -3.23
N SER A 33 18.78 -9.61 -2.44
CA SER A 33 19.33 -9.73 -1.08
C SER A 33 18.19 -9.74 -0.06
N LEU A 34 18.05 -10.83 0.68
CA LEU A 34 17.06 -10.91 1.75
C LEU A 34 17.43 -9.98 2.91
N LYS A 35 18.73 -9.83 3.22
CA LYS A 35 19.17 -8.83 4.23
C LYS A 35 18.77 -7.42 3.86
N THR A 36 18.85 -7.04 2.58
CA THR A 36 18.36 -5.75 2.10
C THR A 36 16.86 -5.61 2.35
N LEU A 37 16.04 -6.59 1.95
CA LEU A 37 14.59 -6.57 2.18
C LEU A 37 14.23 -6.42 3.67
N VAL A 38 14.80 -7.28 4.51
CA VAL A 38 14.58 -7.27 5.97
C VAL A 38 14.99 -5.94 6.58
N ARG A 39 16.14 -5.38 6.16
CA ARG A 39 16.61 -4.08 6.63
C ARG A 39 15.61 -2.98 6.26
N HIS A 40 15.19 -2.89 5.01
CA HIS A 40 14.26 -1.85 4.56
C HIS A 40 12.90 -1.94 5.25
N PHE A 41 12.36 -3.15 5.42
CA PHE A 41 11.13 -3.35 6.20
C PHE A 41 11.28 -2.84 7.64
N LYS A 42 12.39 -3.21 8.31
CA LYS A 42 12.66 -2.77 9.69
C LYS A 42 12.89 -1.28 9.80
N VAL A 43 13.56 -0.64 8.82
CA VAL A 43 13.73 0.82 8.79
C VAL A 43 12.39 1.51 8.66
N ALA A 44 11.53 1.06 7.72
CA ALA A 44 10.19 1.60 7.57
C ALA A 44 9.33 1.42 8.83
N SER A 45 9.35 0.24 9.46
CA SER A 45 8.56 0.00 10.68
C SER A 45 9.06 0.81 11.88
N ARG A 46 10.38 0.89 12.07
CA ARG A 46 10.97 1.65 13.19
C ARG A 46 10.73 3.14 13.09
N ALA A 47 10.55 3.68 11.87
CA ALA A 47 10.22 5.09 11.67
C ALA A 47 8.95 5.52 12.40
N PHE A 48 7.99 4.60 12.59
CA PHE A 48 6.75 4.85 13.33
C PHE A 48 6.89 4.79 14.86
N GLY A 49 8.04 4.41 15.41
CA GLY A 49 8.28 4.43 16.85
C GLY A 49 7.17 3.71 17.65
N LYS A 50 6.48 4.46 18.51
CA LYS A 50 5.38 3.96 19.37
C LYS A 50 4.00 4.03 18.71
N ILE A 51 3.89 4.64 17.54
CA ILE A 51 2.63 4.81 16.84
C ILE A 51 2.14 3.43 16.40
N ARG A 52 0.87 3.12 16.68
CA ARG A 52 0.26 1.88 16.20
C ARG A 52 0.18 1.92 14.68
N HIS A 53 0.92 1.05 14.02
CA HIS A 53 1.00 1.01 12.56
C HIS A 53 0.96 -0.43 12.03
N SER A 54 0.82 -0.57 10.73
CA SER A 54 0.97 -1.83 10.00
C SER A 54 1.57 -1.53 8.64
N ILE A 55 2.48 -2.38 8.16
CA ILE A 55 3.07 -2.23 6.83
C ILE A 55 2.42 -3.25 5.90
N PHE A 56 1.80 -2.75 4.83
CA PHE A 56 1.30 -3.57 3.73
C PHE A 56 2.24 -3.42 2.54
N TYR A 57 3.01 -4.47 2.23
CA TYR A 57 3.90 -4.50 1.08
C TYR A 57 3.09 -4.57 -0.21
N SER A 58 3.30 -3.62 -1.13
CA SER A 58 2.60 -3.61 -2.42
C SER A 58 3.15 -4.70 -3.34
N VAL A 59 2.36 -5.75 -3.57
CA VAL A 59 2.79 -6.98 -4.26
C VAL A 59 3.20 -6.72 -5.70
N LYS A 60 2.60 -5.70 -6.35
CA LYS A 60 2.95 -5.24 -7.68
C LYS A 60 4.43 -4.85 -7.85
N ALA A 61 5.14 -4.55 -6.75
CA ALA A 61 6.56 -4.23 -6.79
C ALA A 61 7.43 -5.48 -7.05
N ASN A 62 7.11 -6.59 -6.38
CA ASN A 62 7.72 -7.90 -6.63
C ASN A 62 6.89 -9.01 -5.95
N SER A 63 6.28 -9.87 -6.76
CA SER A 63 5.39 -10.94 -6.30
C SER A 63 6.08 -12.28 -6.04
N ASN A 64 7.42 -12.30 -5.98
CA ASN A 64 8.17 -13.53 -5.70
C ASN A 64 7.77 -14.15 -4.34
N LEU A 65 7.41 -15.44 -4.36
CA LEU A 65 6.91 -16.17 -3.18
C LEU A 65 7.85 -16.09 -1.98
N THR A 66 9.17 -16.19 -2.20
CA THR A 66 10.15 -16.13 -1.12
C THR A 66 10.18 -14.75 -0.47
N LEU A 67 10.12 -13.67 -1.28
CA LEU A 67 10.11 -12.30 -0.74
C LEU A 67 8.84 -12.03 0.07
N LEU A 68 7.67 -12.46 -0.44
CA LEU A 68 6.41 -12.33 0.29
C LEU A 68 6.40 -13.16 1.58
N GLY A 69 7.04 -14.34 1.58
CA GLY A 69 7.22 -15.17 2.77
C GLY A 69 8.03 -14.44 3.86
N VAL A 70 9.12 -13.79 3.47
CA VAL A 70 9.90 -12.95 4.39
C VAL A 70 9.09 -11.78 4.93
N ILE A 71 8.25 -11.13 4.11
CA ILE A 71 7.32 -10.09 4.58
C ILE A 71 6.36 -10.66 5.63
N ALA A 72 5.80 -11.85 5.41
CA ALA A 72 4.90 -12.51 6.35
C ALA A 72 5.60 -12.84 7.69
N GLU A 73 6.83 -13.37 7.65
CA GLU A 73 7.64 -13.67 8.84
C GLU A 73 7.96 -12.42 9.66
N LEU A 74 8.14 -11.27 9.01
CA LEU A 74 8.34 -9.99 9.67
C LEU A 74 7.05 -9.38 10.26
N GLY A 75 5.90 -10.04 10.08
CA GLY A 75 4.59 -9.58 10.54
C GLY A 75 3.92 -8.55 9.62
N GLY A 76 4.45 -8.36 8.41
CA GLY A 76 3.86 -7.50 7.39
C GLY A 76 2.60 -8.08 6.77
N GLY A 77 1.77 -7.20 6.20
CA GLY A 77 0.69 -7.56 5.28
C GLY A 77 1.06 -7.33 3.83
N CYS A 78 0.13 -7.61 2.93
CA CYS A 78 0.25 -7.29 1.51
C CYS A 78 -0.89 -6.40 1.01
N ASP A 79 -0.52 -5.38 0.23
CA ASP A 79 -1.42 -4.62 -0.62
C ASP A 79 -1.45 -5.29 -2.00
N ILE A 80 -2.63 -5.79 -2.38
CA ILE A 80 -2.85 -6.47 -3.66
C ILE A 80 -3.71 -5.61 -4.58
N VAL A 81 -3.56 -5.82 -5.89
CA VAL A 81 -4.39 -5.21 -6.94
C VAL A 81 -5.09 -6.23 -7.83
N SER A 82 -4.95 -7.53 -7.55
CA SER A 82 -5.64 -8.60 -8.29
C SER A 82 -5.79 -9.89 -7.46
N LEU A 83 -6.68 -10.77 -7.91
CA LEU A 83 -6.79 -12.13 -7.35
C LEU A 83 -5.51 -12.97 -7.53
N GLY A 84 -4.74 -12.76 -8.59
CA GLY A 84 -3.45 -13.44 -8.77
C GLY A 84 -2.46 -13.12 -7.64
N GLU A 85 -2.41 -11.85 -7.25
CA GLU A 85 -1.59 -11.40 -6.12
C GLU A 85 -2.15 -11.90 -4.78
N TYR A 86 -3.48 -11.94 -4.61
CA TYR A 86 -4.12 -12.55 -3.44
C TYR A 86 -3.65 -13.99 -3.24
N LEU A 87 -3.77 -14.82 -4.28
CA LEU A 87 -3.40 -16.24 -4.22
C LEU A 87 -1.90 -16.41 -3.97
N THR A 88 -1.07 -15.57 -4.57
CA THR A 88 0.38 -15.58 -4.38
C THR A 88 0.77 -15.20 -2.96
N ALA A 89 0.19 -14.13 -2.40
CA ALA A 89 0.43 -13.70 -1.03
C ALA A 89 -0.06 -14.75 -0.01
N ARG A 90 -1.23 -15.34 -0.22
CA ARG A 90 -1.76 -16.43 0.61
C ARG A 90 -0.86 -17.67 0.56
N LYS A 91 -0.38 -18.06 -0.62
CA LYS A 91 0.57 -19.17 -0.80
C LYS A 91 1.89 -18.91 -0.08
N ALA A 92 2.33 -17.66 -0.02
CA ALA A 92 3.51 -17.24 0.74
C ALA A 92 3.27 -17.12 2.26
N GLY A 93 2.07 -17.42 2.76
CA GLY A 93 1.74 -17.40 4.19
C GLY A 93 1.31 -16.03 4.73
N VAL A 94 1.12 -15.02 3.88
CA VAL A 94 0.67 -13.69 4.30
C VAL A 94 -0.77 -13.75 4.81
N LYS A 95 -0.99 -13.30 6.06
CA LYS A 95 -2.30 -13.31 6.72
C LYS A 95 -3.08 -12.01 6.56
N ARG A 96 -2.40 -10.86 6.57
CA ARG A 96 -2.99 -9.53 6.50
C ARG A 96 -3.00 -9.04 5.06
N ILE A 97 -4.17 -8.68 4.51
CA ILE A 97 -4.34 -8.34 3.10
C ILE A 97 -5.23 -7.10 2.96
N ILE A 98 -4.80 -6.11 2.20
CA ILE A 98 -5.67 -5.04 1.70
C ILE A 98 -5.78 -5.17 0.19
N PHE A 99 -6.97 -4.88 -0.37
CA PHE A 99 -7.21 -5.02 -1.80
C PHE A 99 -7.52 -3.66 -2.42
N SER A 100 -6.54 -3.10 -3.12
CA SER A 100 -6.60 -1.85 -3.87
C SER A 100 -6.95 -2.06 -5.35
N GLY A 101 -7.14 -0.99 -6.12
CA GLY A 101 -7.26 -1.03 -7.59
C GLY A 101 -8.67 -0.77 -8.12
N VAL A 102 -8.77 -0.09 -9.25
CA VAL A 102 -10.02 0.53 -9.77
C VAL A 102 -11.00 -0.43 -10.47
N GLY A 103 -10.62 -1.69 -10.67
CA GLY A 103 -11.31 -2.61 -11.57
C GLY A 103 -11.57 -4.00 -11.00
N LYS A 104 -11.81 -4.09 -9.68
CA LYS A 104 -12.02 -5.39 -9.01
C LYS A 104 -13.24 -6.09 -9.59
N LYS A 105 -13.06 -7.30 -10.10
CA LYS A 105 -14.18 -8.09 -10.66
C LYS A 105 -14.99 -8.72 -9.53
N ARG A 106 -16.28 -8.96 -9.78
CA ARG A 106 -17.21 -9.65 -8.85
C ARG A 106 -16.64 -10.96 -8.30
N GLN A 107 -16.01 -11.76 -9.15
CA GLN A 107 -15.39 -13.04 -8.76
C GLN A 107 -14.18 -12.84 -7.82
N GLU A 108 -13.39 -11.79 -8.04
CA GLU A 108 -12.25 -11.47 -7.17
C GLU A 108 -12.74 -10.98 -5.80
N ILE A 109 -13.73 -10.08 -5.80
CA ILE A 109 -14.38 -9.59 -4.56
C ILE A 109 -14.96 -10.78 -3.79
N GLU A 110 -15.68 -11.67 -4.45
CA GLU A 110 -16.30 -12.84 -3.82
C GLU A 110 -15.25 -13.77 -3.22
N MET A 111 -14.21 -14.10 -3.96
CA MET A 111 -13.13 -14.97 -3.48
C MET A 111 -12.40 -14.36 -2.28
N VAL A 112 -12.02 -13.09 -2.37
CA VAL A 112 -11.27 -12.40 -1.32
C VAL A 112 -12.14 -12.18 -0.08
N LEU A 113 -13.41 -11.79 -0.24
CA LEU A 113 -14.33 -11.62 0.88
C LEU A 113 -14.61 -12.96 1.58
N LYS A 114 -14.83 -14.06 0.84
CA LYS A 114 -15.00 -15.41 1.41
C LYS A 114 -13.80 -15.79 2.28
N ASN A 115 -12.59 -15.70 1.71
CA ASN A 115 -11.35 -16.17 2.33
C ASN A 115 -10.70 -15.17 3.29
N GLY A 116 -11.27 -13.96 3.39
CA GLY A 116 -10.85 -12.92 4.33
C GLY A 116 -9.80 -11.98 3.77
N LEU A 117 -9.91 -10.74 4.23
CA LEU A 117 -9.01 -9.60 4.03
C LEU A 117 -9.21 -8.61 5.19
N ASP A 118 -8.31 -7.65 5.31
CA ASP A 118 -8.44 -6.51 6.23
C ASP A 118 -9.49 -5.52 5.73
N PHE A 119 -9.37 -5.04 4.49
CA PHE A 119 -10.35 -4.17 3.84
C PHE A 119 -10.17 -4.09 2.32
N PHE A 120 -11.24 -3.73 1.65
CA PHE A 120 -11.22 -3.26 0.27
C PHE A 120 -10.90 -1.76 0.25
N GLY A 121 -9.88 -1.37 -0.49
CA GLY A 121 -9.64 0.02 -0.88
C GLY A 121 -10.55 0.35 -2.05
N VAL A 122 -11.64 1.08 -1.80
CA VAL A 122 -12.68 1.38 -2.78
C VAL A 122 -12.36 2.66 -3.52
N GLU A 123 -12.43 2.60 -4.84
CA GLU A 123 -11.99 3.67 -5.75
C GLU A 123 -13.17 4.43 -6.38
N SER A 124 -14.39 3.89 -6.31
CA SER A 124 -15.61 4.53 -6.84
C SER A 124 -16.88 4.04 -6.15
N GLU A 125 -17.96 4.82 -6.24
CA GLU A 125 -19.29 4.41 -5.76
C GLU A 125 -19.83 3.18 -6.50
N ASN A 126 -19.55 3.06 -7.81
CA ASN A 126 -19.97 1.89 -8.57
C ASN A 126 -19.30 0.61 -8.05
N GLU A 127 -18.01 0.69 -7.73
CA GLU A 127 -17.31 -0.41 -7.08
C GLU A 127 -17.90 -0.75 -5.70
N LEU A 128 -18.26 0.27 -4.89
CA LEU A 128 -18.90 0.08 -3.60
C LEU A 128 -20.21 -0.73 -3.73
N ASN A 129 -21.04 -0.40 -4.71
CA ASN A 129 -22.29 -1.12 -4.99
C ASN A 129 -22.02 -2.57 -5.40
N VAL A 130 -21.02 -2.81 -6.26
CA VAL A 130 -20.62 -4.17 -6.66
C VAL A 130 -20.15 -4.99 -5.45
N ILE A 131 -19.38 -4.39 -4.54
CA ILE A 131 -18.93 -5.04 -3.30
C ILE A 131 -20.13 -5.37 -2.42
N GLU A 132 -21.07 -4.46 -2.25
CA GLU A 132 -22.28 -4.67 -1.45
C GLU A 132 -23.13 -5.82 -2.01
N GLU A 133 -23.38 -5.86 -3.32
CA GLU A 133 -24.11 -6.96 -3.95
C GLU A 133 -23.45 -8.33 -3.68
N VAL A 134 -22.13 -8.39 -3.73
CA VAL A 134 -21.38 -9.61 -3.38
C VAL A 134 -21.53 -9.91 -1.89
N ALA A 135 -21.37 -8.91 -1.02
CA ALA A 135 -21.50 -9.06 0.43
C ALA A 135 -22.88 -9.55 0.86
N ILE A 136 -23.95 -9.06 0.23
CA ILE A 136 -25.34 -9.52 0.42
C ILE A 136 -25.46 -11.00 0.03
N ARG A 137 -25.01 -11.38 -1.17
CA ARG A 137 -25.07 -12.78 -1.66
C ARG A 137 -24.32 -13.75 -0.74
N LEU A 138 -23.24 -13.28 -0.11
CA LEU A 138 -22.44 -14.07 0.83
C LEU A 138 -22.92 -13.98 2.29
N ASN A 139 -23.93 -13.15 2.57
CA ASN A 139 -24.35 -12.80 3.91
C ASN A 139 -23.17 -12.42 4.83
N LYS A 140 -22.21 -11.63 4.30
CA LYS A 140 -20.95 -11.30 4.97
C LYS A 140 -20.61 -9.82 4.77
N PRO A 141 -20.67 -8.98 5.82
CA PRO A 141 -20.33 -7.56 5.70
C PRO A 141 -18.89 -7.35 5.19
N ALA A 142 -18.74 -6.48 4.19
CA ALA A 142 -17.45 -6.16 3.60
C ALA A 142 -16.77 -4.99 4.36
N PRO A 143 -15.52 -5.13 4.80
CA PRO A 143 -14.74 -4.03 5.35
C PRO A 143 -14.27 -3.08 4.23
N ILE A 144 -14.61 -1.79 4.36
CA ILE A 144 -14.40 -0.75 3.36
C ILE A 144 -13.47 0.35 3.89
N SER A 145 -12.49 0.72 3.07
CA SER A 145 -11.76 1.99 3.17
C SER A 145 -11.91 2.73 1.85
N LEU A 146 -12.46 3.94 1.86
CA LEU A 146 -12.54 4.74 0.62
C LEU A 146 -11.16 5.34 0.33
N ARG A 147 -10.65 5.12 -0.89
CA ARG A 147 -9.47 5.84 -1.37
C ARG A 147 -9.91 7.22 -1.83
N ILE A 148 -9.49 8.25 -1.10
CA ILE A 148 -9.82 9.63 -1.40
C ILE A 148 -8.72 10.25 -2.26
N ASN A 149 -9.14 11.01 -3.27
CA ASN A 149 -8.26 11.90 -4.02
C ASN A 149 -8.23 13.26 -3.29
N PRO A 150 -7.10 13.63 -2.65
CA PRO A 150 -7.02 14.85 -1.85
C PRO A 150 -6.82 16.12 -2.69
N ASP A 151 -6.77 16.04 -4.03
CA ASP A 151 -6.52 17.18 -4.93
C ASP A 151 -5.20 17.89 -4.56
N ILE A 152 -4.10 17.13 -4.63
CA ILE A 152 -2.74 17.58 -4.31
C ILE A 152 -1.86 17.25 -5.50
N ASP A 153 -1.05 18.21 -5.94
CA ASP A 153 0.01 17.96 -6.91
C ASP A 153 1.23 17.39 -6.17
N PRO A 154 1.61 16.11 -6.39
CA PRO A 154 2.75 15.51 -5.72
C PRO A 154 4.10 16.05 -6.23
N GLY A 155 4.12 16.93 -7.23
CA GLY A 155 5.35 17.50 -7.80
C GLY A 155 6.22 16.48 -8.55
N THR A 156 5.69 15.27 -8.82
CA THR A 156 6.36 14.24 -9.62
C THR A 156 6.10 14.42 -11.12
N HIS A 157 6.83 13.71 -11.98
CA HIS A 157 6.58 13.72 -13.42
C HIS A 157 5.09 13.49 -13.76
N LYS A 158 4.58 14.23 -14.76
CA LYS A 158 3.17 14.21 -15.22
C LYS A 158 2.59 12.82 -15.50
N TYR A 159 3.43 11.81 -15.73
CA TYR A 159 3.01 10.42 -16.01
C TYR A 159 2.86 9.53 -14.77
N ILE A 160 3.29 9.99 -13.58
CA ILE A 160 3.29 9.22 -12.32
C ILE A 160 2.43 9.87 -11.23
N ALA A 161 2.02 11.12 -11.42
CA ALA A 161 1.12 11.83 -10.51
C ALA A 161 -0.31 11.26 -10.58
N THR A 162 -0.69 10.39 -9.64
CA THR A 162 -2.05 9.83 -9.57
C THR A 162 -3.01 10.66 -8.71
N GLY A 163 -2.58 11.85 -8.24
CA GLY A 163 -3.29 12.69 -7.25
C GLY A 163 -4.06 13.89 -7.82
N LEU A 164 -4.17 14.03 -9.16
CA LEU A 164 -4.86 15.15 -9.81
C LEU A 164 -6.32 14.81 -10.16
N LYS A 165 -7.20 15.82 -10.20
CA LYS A 165 -8.65 15.75 -10.51
C LYS A 165 -9.06 15.01 -11.80
N LYS A 166 -8.12 14.70 -12.70
CA LYS A 166 -8.38 14.02 -13.99
C LYS A 166 -8.03 12.54 -13.99
N GLU A 167 -7.53 12.02 -12.88
CA GLU A 167 -7.11 10.63 -12.76
C GLU A 167 -8.29 9.72 -12.44
N LYS A 168 -8.27 8.50 -12.98
CA LYS A 168 -9.30 7.46 -12.76
C LYS A 168 -9.35 6.91 -11.34
N PHE A 169 -8.57 7.47 -10.42
CA PHE A 169 -8.26 6.92 -9.12
C PHE A 169 -8.93 7.71 -8.00
N GLY A 170 -9.53 6.97 -7.08
CA GLY A 170 -10.13 7.48 -5.86
C GLY A 170 -11.39 8.31 -6.06
N ILE A 171 -12.05 8.54 -4.92
CA ILE A 171 -13.24 9.35 -4.79
C ILE A 171 -12.83 10.81 -4.54
N PRO A 172 -13.43 11.80 -5.22
CA PRO A 172 -13.17 13.21 -4.94
C PRO A 172 -13.40 13.55 -3.47
N ILE A 173 -12.48 14.31 -2.85
CA ILE A 173 -12.53 14.66 -1.43
C ILE A 173 -13.88 15.27 -0.98
N GLY A 174 -14.54 16.04 -1.85
CA GLY A 174 -15.82 16.67 -1.56
C GLY A 174 -16.99 15.68 -1.38
N GLN A 175 -16.89 14.47 -1.94
CA GLN A 175 -17.94 13.44 -1.86
C GLN A 175 -17.72 12.47 -0.70
N ALA A 176 -16.52 12.46 -0.11
CA ALA A 176 -16.10 11.44 0.85
C ALA A 176 -17.06 11.31 2.03
N VAL A 177 -17.45 12.44 2.65
CA VAL A 177 -18.31 12.44 3.85
C VAL A 177 -19.68 11.85 3.55
N ASP A 178 -20.28 12.20 2.42
CA ASP A 178 -21.63 11.74 2.07
C ASP A 178 -21.64 10.25 1.73
N ILE A 179 -20.64 9.76 1.00
CA ILE A 179 -20.52 8.32 0.70
C ILE A 179 -20.30 7.52 2.01
N TYR A 180 -19.53 8.02 2.97
CA TYR A 180 -19.42 7.34 4.27
C TYR A 180 -20.73 7.32 5.06
N LYS A 181 -21.56 8.38 4.99
CA LYS A 181 -22.91 8.36 5.57
C LYS A 181 -23.76 7.28 4.92
N GLU A 182 -23.71 7.15 3.59
CA GLU A 182 -24.41 6.06 2.91
C GLU A 182 -23.93 4.69 3.37
N ILE A 183 -22.61 4.49 3.48
CA ILE A 183 -22.03 3.24 4.01
C ILE A 183 -22.56 2.93 5.41
N SER A 184 -22.71 3.95 6.28
CA SER A 184 -23.21 3.76 7.64
C SER A 184 -24.65 3.23 7.70
N ASN A 185 -25.45 3.47 6.65
CA ASN A 185 -26.83 2.98 6.53
C ASN A 185 -26.93 1.62 5.80
N ARG A 186 -25.82 1.06 5.33
CA ARG A 186 -25.76 -0.17 4.52
C ARG A 186 -25.26 -1.35 5.35
N LYS A 187 -26.17 -2.25 5.76
CA LYS A 187 -25.89 -3.38 6.67
C LYS A 187 -24.71 -4.28 6.24
N TYR A 188 -24.49 -4.43 4.94
CA TYR A 188 -23.45 -5.32 4.39
C TYR A 188 -22.13 -4.61 4.07
N LEU A 189 -22.00 -3.34 4.44
CA LEU A 189 -20.77 -2.58 4.35
C LEU A 189 -20.33 -2.14 5.74
N LYS A 190 -19.02 -2.10 5.95
CA LYS A 190 -18.43 -1.64 7.21
C LYS A 190 -17.30 -0.68 6.94
N ALA A 191 -17.54 0.61 7.18
CA ALA A 191 -16.49 1.61 7.15
C ALA A 191 -15.44 1.27 8.23
N VAL A 192 -14.19 1.04 7.82
CA VAL A 192 -13.09 0.69 8.74
C VAL A 192 -11.90 1.62 8.65
N GLY A 193 -11.77 2.39 7.57
CA GLY A 193 -10.66 3.32 7.39
C GLY A 193 -10.91 4.29 6.26
N ILE A 194 -9.93 5.13 6.00
CA ILE A 194 -9.83 6.05 4.87
C ILE A 194 -8.44 5.93 4.28
N SER A 195 -8.32 5.93 2.96
CA SER A 195 -7.04 5.72 2.26
C SER A 195 -6.71 6.88 1.33
N MET A 196 -5.43 7.08 1.04
CA MET A 196 -4.97 7.82 -0.13
C MET A 196 -3.77 7.12 -0.76
N HIS A 197 -3.48 7.47 -2.01
CA HIS A 197 -2.20 7.12 -2.64
C HIS A 197 -1.89 8.18 -3.69
N LEU A 198 -0.83 8.95 -3.42
CA LEU A 198 -0.50 10.19 -4.14
C LEU A 198 0.30 9.93 -5.43
N GLY A 199 0.93 8.77 -5.56
CA GLY A 199 1.75 8.40 -6.72
C GLY A 199 2.95 7.56 -6.31
N SER A 200 3.98 7.54 -7.16
CA SER A 200 5.23 6.81 -6.94
C SER A 200 6.44 7.72 -7.12
N GLN A 201 7.56 7.38 -6.49
CA GLN A 201 8.81 8.13 -6.57
C GLN A 201 8.65 9.61 -6.18
N ILE A 202 7.93 9.86 -5.08
CA ILE A 202 7.72 11.20 -4.54
C ILE A 202 8.92 11.57 -3.68
N GLU A 203 9.75 12.48 -4.19
CA GLU A 203 11.04 12.88 -3.60
C GLU A 203 10.90 13.89 -2.45
N SER A 204 9.68 14.33 -2.14
CA SER A 204 9.40 15.30 -1.07
C SER A 204 8.39 14.77 -0.06
N VAL A 205 8.49 15.25 1.18
CA VAL A 205 7.60 14.85 2.28
C VAL A 205 6.28 15.65 2.27
N SER A 206 6.31 16.92 1.82
CA SER A 206 5.17 17.86 1.87
C SER A 206 3.85 17.29 1.32
N PRO A 207 3.81 16.62 0.15
CA PRO A 207 2.55 16.12 -0.40
C PRO A 207 1.84 15.13 0.53
N PHE A 208 2.60 14.29 1.25
CA PHE A 208 2.05 13.33 2.19
C PHE A 208 1.47 14.03 3.44
N VAL A 209 2.14 15.06 3.94
CA VAL A 209 1.66 15.87 5.08
C VAL A 209 0.38 16.59 4.72
N GLU A 210 0.35 17.26 3.57
CA GLU A 210 -0.84 17.94 3.04
C GLU A 210 -2.01 16.96 2.86
N GLY A 211 -1.74 15.78 2.30
CA GLY A 211 -2.73 14.72 2.11
C GLY A 211 -3.31 14.22 3.43
N LEU A 212 -2.44 13.95 4.40
CA LEU A 212 -2.85 13.52 5.73
C LEU A 212 -3.71 14.58 6.44
N LEU A 213 -3.35 15.86 6.36
CA LEU A 213 -4.15 16.95 6.95
C LEU A 213 -5.55 17.01 6.35
N LYS A 214 -5.67 16.85 5.02
CA LYS A 214 -6.97 16.79 4.34
C LYS A 214 -7.78 15.55 4.75
N LEU A 215 -7.17 14.37 4.83
CA LEU A 215 -7.85 13.17 5.31
C LEU A 215 -8.28 13.28 6.77
N LYS A 216 -7.45 13.91 7.63
CA LYS A 216 -7.78 14.16 9.04
C LYS A 216 -9.04 15.02 9.18
N GLN A 217 -9.21 16.04 8.33
CA GLN A 217 -10.44 16.85 8.33
C GLN A 217 -11.69 16.01 8.05
N ILE A 218 -11.62 15.08 7.08
CA ILE A 218 -12.73 14.14 6.81
C ILE A 218 -12.94 13.24 8.03
N PHE A 219 -11.87 12.66 8.57
CA PHE A 219 -11.93 11.78 9.73
C PHE A 219 -12.65 12.45 10.93
N CYS A 220 -12.32 13.71 11.22
CA CYS A 220 -12.99 14.49 12.27
C CYS A 220 -14.48 14.72 11.96
N LYS A 221 -14.82 15.15 10.74
CA LYS A 221 -16.23 15.36 10.33
C LYS A 221 -17.07 14.08 10.42
N LEU A 222 -16.49 12.92 10.11
CA LEU A 222 -17.15 11.63 10.25
C LEU A 222 -17.38 11.28 11.72
N SER A 223 -16.40 11.54 12.58
CA SER A 223 -16.53 11.32 14.03
C SER A 223 -17.63 12.19 14.64
N GLU A 224 -17.80 13.45 14.20
CA GLU A 224 -18.91 14.33 14.62
C GLU A 224 -20.28 13.76 14.24
N GLN A 225 -20.33 12.89 13.22
CA GLN A 225 -21.52 12.20 12.75
C GLN A 225 -21.65 10.77 13.27
N ASN A 226 -20.88 10.41 14.30
CA ASN A 226 -20.82 9.06 14.91
C ASN A 226 -20.32 7.95 13.95
N ILE A 227 -19.59 8.32 12.90
CA ILE A 227 -18.95 7.38 11.97
C ILE A 227 -17.47 7.28 12.36
N PHE A 228 -17.12 6.22 13.11
CA PHE A 228 -15.78 6.02 13.64
C PHE A 228 -14.95 5.10 12.76
N LEU A 229 -13.99 5.67 12.03
CA LEU A 229 -12.99 4.93 11.28
C LEU A 229 -11.85 4.45 12.21
N LYS A 230 -11.16 3.37 11.84
CA LYS A 230 -10.11 2.76 12.68
C LYS A 230 -8.69 3.09 12.26
N HIS A 231 -8.48 3.45 11.00
CA HIS A 231 -7.16 3.71 10.44
C HIS A 231 -7.21 4.75 9.33
N ILE A 232 -6.06 5.35 9.08
CA ILE A 232 -5.74 6.11 7.88
C ILE A 232 -4.64 5.33 7.16
N ASP A 233 -4.86 5.01 5.90
CA ASP A 233 -3.88 4.40 5.02
C ASP A 233 -3.30 5.48 4.09
N LEU A 234 -2.01 5.71 4.20
CA LEU A 234 -1.30 6.77 3.47
C LEU A 234 -0.76 6.28 2.11
N GLY A 235 -0.95 5.00 1.81
CA GLY A 235 -0.39 4.35 0.62
C GLY A 235 1.13 4.29 0.65
N GLY A 236 1.70 3.93 -0.50
CA GLY A 236 3.14 4.00 -0.74
C GLY A 236 3.55 5.25 -1.51
N GLY A 237 4.72 5.18 -2.13
CA GLY A 237 5.21 6.21 -3.06
C GLY A 237 6.48 6.93 -2.62
N TRP A 238 7.01 6.59 -1.43
CA TRP A 238 8.30 7.09 -0.96
C TRP A 238 9.40 6.79 -1.97
N ALA A 239 10.17 7.80 -2.33
CA ALA A 239 11.20 7.70 -3.35
C ALA A 239 12.36 6.82 -2.88
N VAL A 240 12.98 6.12 -3.83
CA VAL A 240 14.25 5.41 -3.62
C VAL A 240 15.32 5.97 -4.56
N PRO A 241 16.59 6.02 -4.13
CA PRO A 241 17.64 6.61 -4.94
C PRO A 241 17.96 5.68 -6.12
N PHE A 242 17.85 6.18 -7.36
CA PHE A 242 18.25 5.43 -8.56
C PHE A 242 19.72 5.66 -8.93
N ALA A 243 20.27 6.81 -8.53
CA ALA A 243 21.67 7.15 -8.77
C ALA A 243 22.43 7.26 -7.44
N LYS A 244 23.71 6.87 -7.48
CA LYS A 244 24.60 7.05 -6.32
C LYS A 244 24.76 8.54 -6.02
N GLY A 245 24.60 8.92 -4.75
CA GLY A 245 24.69 10.31 -4.31
C GLY A 245 23.38 11.08 -4.40
N GLN A 246 22.28 10.46 -4.87
CA GLN A 246 20.96 11.06 -4.74
C GLN A 246 20.54 11.05 -3.26
N HIS A 247 20.28 12.24 -2.73
CA HIS A 247 19.76 12.43 -1.38
C HIS A 247 18.25 12.53 -1.44
N LEU A 248 17.57 11.59 -0.77
CA LEU A 248 16.11 11.54 -0.68
C LEU A 248 15.70 11.43 0.79
N PRO A 249 14.47 11.82 1.13
CA PRO A 249 13.95 11.61 2.48
C PRO A 249 14.00 10.12 2.83
N GLU A 250 14.46 9.80 4.04
CA GLU A 250 14.40 8.44 4.57
C GLU A 250 13.03 8.20 5.22
N PRO A 251 12.60 6.95 5.45
CA PRO A 251 11.32 6.65 6.12
C PRO A 251 11.05 7.45 7.41
N VAL A 252 12.08 7.76 8.18
CA VAL A 252 11.97 8.55 9.41
C VAL A 252 11.57 10.00 9.13
N ASP A 253 12.03 10.60 8.03
CA ASP A 253 11.68 11.96 7.65
C ASP A 253 10.20 12.04 7.28
N TYR A 254 9.70 11.08 6.49
CA TYR A 254 8.27 11.01 6.18
C TYR A 254 7.42 10.91 7.44
N VAL A 255 7.76 10.01 8.36
CA VAL A 255 6.94 9.80 9.56
C VAL A 255 7.03 10.96 10.55
N ARG A 256 8.21 11.55 10.73
CA ARG A 256 8.41 12.71 11.63
C ARG A 256 7.53 13.89 11.23
N GLU A 257 7.44 14.21 9.94
CA GLU A 257 6.65 15.36 9.49
C GLU A 257 5.14 15.05 9.47
N MET A 258 4.75 13.78 9.30
CA MET A 258 3.34 13.38 9.28
C MET A 258 2.74 13.26 10.68
N VAL A 259 3.56 13.08 11.72
CA VAL A 259 3.08 12.81 13.08
C VAL A 259 3.64 13.85 14.04
N PRO A 260 2.80 14.79 14.54
CA PRO A 260 3.24 15.85 15.45
C PRO A 260 3.70 15.31 16.81
#